data_AF-A0A7C3QNA1-F1
#
_entry.id   AF-A0A7C3QNA1-F1
#
_cell.length_a   1.000
_cell.length_b   1.000
_cell.length_c   1.000
_cell.angle_alpha   90.00
_cell.angle_beta   90.00
_cell.angle_gamma   90.00
#
_symmetry.space_group_name_H-M   'P 1'
#
loop_
_entity.id
_entity.type
_entity.pdbx_description
1 polymer ?
#
loop_
_entity_poly.entity_id
_entity_poly.type
_entity_poly.pdbx_seq_one_letter_code
_entity_poly.pdbx_strand_id
1 'polypeptide(L)'
;SAYNMFSEAEITPEQREQMTWLLDDMFDTLTAAMADGRQQTQAEFQALIDAAPLTIQETLAAGLIDDIAYEDELAYLLAEESSDETAENAESAEDENGSRGIPTAQERGLESPVTDEKLVEESAEETAEGTGDEEDEAPPLSDLANRSTEEKRPKASLKEWRDARGMLLEVPRRHTKKFVGVISLEGAITMGASQKPPVDLPIPLVGGATAGEATLLSLFRRAEGMSNIAALVFHVDSPGGSALASDLIGREIERLSQKMPVVVYMGNVAASGGYYVSAYGRTILCQSMSITGSIGVIMMRLSTQGLYQKLHVNQASVQRGAHAGLYSDPAPMSDEERQIFRKGIEDVYGQFKQVVAEGRHLPYDDLDPICEGRVWTGRQALERKLVDGCGDFVEAIRQAAELAELPTDDAHEISVVNLYAKGSRHRPAKPFEAADEFVKLLTGQHIRQFSGQPLTLLPFDIDIK
;
A
#
# COMPACT_ATOMS: atom_id res chain seq x y z
N SER A 1 18.13 8.65 -11.67
CA SER A 1 17.12 9.51 -11.02
C SER A 1 16.02 9.85 -12.04
N ALA A 2 14.89 10.44 -11.61
CA ALA A 2 13.84 10.89 -12.54
C ALA A 2 14.31 11.98 -13.52
N TYR A 3 15.30 12.79 -13.11
CA TYR A 3 15.89 13.84 -13.94
C TYR A 3 16.74 13.30 -15.10
N ASN A 4 17.49 12.21 -14.85
CA ASN A 4 18.43 11.65 -15.82
C ASN A 4 17.76 11.23 -17.14
N MET A 5 16.47 10.88 -17.12
CA MET A 5 15.70 10.58 -18.34
C MET A 5 15.66 11.76 -19.34
N PHE A 6 15.84 12.99 -18.86
CA PHE A 6 15.84 14.19 -19.69
C PHE A 6 17.23 14.77 -19.93
N SER A 7 18.22 14.45 -19.09
CA SER A 7 19.56 15.02 -19.17
C SER A 7 20.61 14.07 -19.73
N GLU A 8 20.43 12.76 -19.57
CA GLU A 8 21.41 11.74 -19.94
C GLU A 8 20.88 10.80 -21.02
N ALA A 9 21.76 10.32 -21.89
CA ALA A 9 21.42 9.32 -22.89
C ALA A 9 21.41 7.89 -22.32
N GLU A 10 22.16 7.65 -21.24
CA GLU A 10 22.34 6.35 -20.61
C GLU A 10 22.18 6.46 -19.09
N ILE A 11 21.99 5.31 -18.43
CA ILE A 11 21.95 5.23 -16.97
C ILE A 11 23.30 5.64 -16.36
N THR A 12 23.29 6.64 -15.47
CA THR A 12 24.52 7.09 -14.79
C THR A 12 25.04 6.01 -13.83
N PRO A 13 26.34 6.01 -13.48
CA PRO A 13 26.89 5.08 -12.51
C PRO A 13 26.15 5.08 -11.17
N GLU A 14 25.81 6.26 -10.65
CA GLU A 14 25.12 6.43 -9.37
C GLU A 14 23.68 5.89 -9.44
N GLN A 15 22.99 6.14 -10.56
CA GLN A 15 21.66 5.58 -10.78
C GLN A 15 21.71 4.06 -10.90
N ARG A 16 22.72 3.52 -11.59
CA ARG A 16 22.91 2.07 -11.73
C ARG A 16 23.19 1.42 -10.40
N GLU A 17 24.04 2.02 -9.58
CA GLU A 17 24.33 1.56 -8.23
C GLU A 17 23.06 1.50 -7.39
N GLN A 18 22.28 2.59 -7.36
CA GLN A 18 21.01 2.65 -6.62
C GLN A 18 20.00 1.62 -7.11
N MET A 19 19.86 1.44 -8.44
CA MET A 19 18.93 0.46 -9.00
C MET A 19 19.37 -0.97 -8.71
N THR A 20 20.67 -1.27 -8.82
CA THR A 20 21.22 -2.59 -8.51
C THR A 20 20.96 -2.92 -7.05
N TRP A 21 21.25 -1.98 -6.16
CA TRP A 21 21.03 -2.18 -4.73
C TRP A 21 19.55 -2.36 -4.35
N LEU A 22 18.63 -1.67 -5.03
CA LEU A 22 17.19 -1.87 -4.84
C LEU A 22 16.74 -3.25 -5.35
N LEU A 23 17.24 -3.66 -6.52
CA LEU A 23 16.93 -4.95 -7.12
C LEU A 23 17.45 -6.10 -6.26
N ASP A 24 18.68 -6.02 -5.77
CA ASP A 24 19.28 -7.00 -4.89
C ASP A 24 18.43 -7.15 -3.61
N ASP A 25 18.03 -6.05 -2.98
CA ASP A 25 17.21 -6.07 -1.75
C ASP A 25 15.83 -6.70 -1.95
N MET A 26 15.16 -6.36 -3.05
CA MET A 26 13.86 -6.92 -3.41
C MET A 26 13.98 -8.41 -3.75
N PHE A 27 15.02 -8.77 -4.51
CA PHE A 27 15.29 -10.14 -4.89
C PHE A 27 15.61 -11.01 -3.67
N ASP A 28 16.47 -10.53 -2.77
CA ASP A 28 16.79 -11.21 -1.52
C ASP A 28 15.54 -11.38 -0.65
N THR A 29 14.71 -10.33 -0.55
CA THR A 29 13.46 -10.39 0.23
C THR A 29 12.48 -11.42 -0.33
N LEU A 30 12.32 -11.47 -1.66
CA LEU A 30 11.45 -12.43 -2.33
C LEU A 30 11.97 -13.86 -2.18
N THR A 31 13.26 -14.08 -2.46
CA THR A 31 13.86 -15.41 -2.40
C THR A 31 13.91 -15.95 -0.97
N ALA A 32 14.18 -15.11 0.03
CA ALA A 32 14.12 -15.51 1.43
C ALA A 32 12.70 -15.91 1.84
N ALA A 33 11.68 -15.15 1.47
CA ALA A 33 10.29 -15.47 1.79
C ALA A 33 9.80 -16.75 1.09
N MET A 34 10.19 -16.95 -0.18
CA MET A 34 9.85 -18.17 -0.91
C MET A 34 10.58 -19.40 -0.36
N ALA A 35 11.87 -19.25 -0.01
CA ALA A 35 12.66 -20.32 0.60
C ALA A 35 12.08 -20.72 1.96
N ASP A 36 11.73 -19.75 2.82
CA ASP A 36 11.06 -19.99 4.10
C ASP A 36 9.73 -20.72 3.92
N GLY A 37 8.90 -20.27 2.97
CA GLY A 37 7.62 -20.92 2.64
C GLY A 37 7.77 -22.35 2.12
N ARG A 38 8.94 -22.72 1.57
CA ARG A 38 9.27 -24.09 1.14
C ARG A 38 10.20 -24.83 2.11
N GLN A 39 10.48 -24.26 3.28
CA GLN A 39 11.40 -24.81 4.28
C GLN A 39 12.80 -25.13 3.70
N GLN A 40 13.25 -24.34 2.74
CA GLN A 40 14.54 -24.44 2.06
C GLN A 40 15.48 -23.32 2.51
N THR A 41 16.78 -23.51 2.30
CA THR A 41 17.72 -22.39 2.44
C THR A 41 17.60 -21.46 1.23
N GLN A 42 17.85 -20.16 1.43
CA GLN A 42 17.82 -19.19 0.33
C GLN A 42 18.81 -19.54 -0.79
N ALA A 43 19.96 -20.14 -0.45
CA ALA A 43 20.96 -20.58 -1.44
C ALA A 43 20.47 -21.76 -2.30
N GLU A 44 19.75 -22.71 -1.71
CA GLU A 44 19.12 -23.81 -2.46
C GLU A 44 18.03 -23.26 -3.39
N PHE A 45 17.18 -22.38 -2.88
CA PHE A 45 16.14 -21.73 -3.69
C PHE A 45 16.73 -20.92 -4.85
N GLN A 46 17.84 -20.22 -4.60
CA GLN A 46 18.57 -19.49 -5.64
C GLN A 46 19.09 -20.41 -6.74
N ALA A 47 19.66 -21.56 -6.37
CA ALA A 47 20.13 -22.54 -7.35
C ALA A 47 18.98 -23.05 -8.24
N LEU A 48 17.76 -23.16 -7.69
CA LEU A 48 16.56 -23.53 -8.45
C LEU A 48 16.13 -22.43 -9.44
N ILE A 49 16.23 -21.15 -9.03
CA ILE A 49 15.99 -20.00 -9.92
C ILE A 49 17.01 -20.00 -11.08
N ASP A 50 18.29 -20.20 -10.78
CA ASP A 50 19.36 -20.18 -11.77
C ASP A 50 19.28 -21.38 -12.75
N ALA A 51 18.66 -22.48 -12.32
CA ALA A 51 18.40 -23.67 -13.13
C ALA A 51 17.12 -23.58 -13.99
N ALA A 52 16.30 -22.54 -13.82
CA ALA A 52 15.03 -22.41 -14.53
C ALA A 52 15.21 -22.25 -16.06
N PRO A 53 14.24 -22.70 -16.89
CA PRO A 53 12.95 -23.29 -16.51
C PRO A 53 13.06 -24.77 -16.09
N LEU A 54 12.28 -25.16 -15.08
CA LEU A 54 12.14 -26.54 -14.60
C LEU A 54 10.89 -27.20 -15.21
N THR A 55 10.95 -28.51 -15.47
CA THR A 55 9.75 -29.31 -15.76
C THR A 55 8.89 -29.48 -14.51
N ILE A 56 7.63 -29.86 -14.66
CA ILE A 56 6.72 -30.07 -13.51
C ILE A 56 7.24 -31.16 -12.55
N GLN A 57 7.87 -32.21 -13.08
CA GLN A 57 8.47 -33.30 -12.29
C GLN A 57 9.71 -32.84 -11.52
N GLU A 58 10.57 -32.03 -12.16
CA GLU A 58 11.72 -31.41 -11.49
C GLU A 58 11.27 -30.40 -10.42
N THR A 59 10.16 -29.70 -10.66
CA THR A 59 9.57 -28.73 -9.71
C THR A 59 9.07 -29.43 -8.45
N LEU A 60 8.39 -30.58 -8.61
CA LEU A 60 7.96 -31.43 -7.49
C LEU A 60 9.17 -32.02 -6.74
N ALA A 61 10.13 -32.61 -7.46
CA ALA A 61 11.34 -33.16 -6.85
C ALA A 61 12.19 -32.11 -6.12
N ALA A 62 12.16 -30.87 -6.60
CA ALA A 62 12.81 -29.73 -5.98
C ALA A 62 12.01 -29.12 -4.82
N GLY A 63 10.83 -29.65 -4.47
CA GLY A 63 10.00 -29.14 -3.36
C GLY A 63 9.41 -27.75 -3.59
N LEU A 64 9.32 -27.30 -4.84
CA LEU A 64 8.70 -26.01 -5.19
C LEU A 64 7.16 -26.09 -5.25
N ILE A 65 6.64 -27.31 -5.45
CA ILE A 65 5.22 -27.67 -5.38
C ILE A 65 5.09 -28.94 -4.53
N ASP A 66 3.92 -29.12 -3.93
CA ASP A 66 3.67 -30.20 -2.98
C ASP A 66 3.10 -31.45 -3.68
N ASP A 67 2.34 -31.26 -4.77
CA ASP A 67 1.79 -32.36 -5.57
C ASP A 67 1.48 -31.91 -7.01
N ILE A 68 1.20 -32.87 -7.90
CA ILE A 68 0.77 -32.69 -9.28
C ILE A 68 -0.59 -33.38 -9.45
N ALA A 69 -1.65 -32.60 -9.65
CA ALA A 69 -3.01 -33.11 -9.76
C ALA A 69 -3.83 -32.36 -10.82
N TYR A 70 -4.85 -33.02 -11.36
CA TYR A 70 -5.88 -32.37 -12.17
C TYR A 70 -6.92 -31.65 -11.28
N GLU A 71 -7.64 -30.69 -11.86
CA GLU A 71 -8.61 -29.88 -11.12
C GLU A 71 -9.72 -30.71 -10.43
N ASP A 72 -10.13 -31.81 -11.06
CA ASP A 72 -11.12 -32.75 -10.53
C ASP A 72 -10.58 -33.67 -9.43
N GLU A 73 -9.26 -33.79 -9.30
CA GLU A 73 -8.58 -34.57 -8.26
C GLU A 73 -8.37 -33.78 -6.96
N LEU A 74 -8.32 -32.43 -7.03
CA LEU A 74 -8.04 -31.56 -5.88
C LEU A 74 -9.00 -31.79 -4.69
N ALA A 75 -10.28 -32.05 -4.96
CA ALA A 75 -11.28 -32.29 -3.92
C ALA A 75 -11.02 -33.58 -3.13
N TYR A 76 -10.34 -34.56 -3.73
CA TYR A 76 -9.97 -35.82 -3.06
C TYR A 76 -8.75 -35.61 -2.17
N LEU A 77 -7.72 -34.91 -2.67
CA LEU A 77 -6.51 -34.58 -1.90
C LEU A 77 -6.84 -33.80 -0.62
N LEU A 78 -7.67 -32.77 -0.73
CA LEU A 78 -8.09 -31.96 0.43
C LEU A 78 -8.95 -32.74 1.43
N ALA A 79 -9.69 -33.75 0.97
CA ALA A 79 -10.53 -34.57 1.83
C ALA A 79 -9.72 -35.58 2.66
N GLU A 80 -8.63 -36.12 2.10
CA GLU A 80 -7.69 -37.01 2.81
C GLU A 80 -7.01 -36.27 3.97
N GLU A 81 -6.42 -35.08 3.74
CA GLU A 81 -5.75 -34.28 4.79
C GLU A 81 -6.68 -33.94 5.97
N SER A 82 -7.94 -33.58 5.69
CA SER A 82 -8.92 -33.24 6.75
C SER A 82 -9.28 -34.44 7.65
N SER A 83 -9.09 -35.66 7.16
CA SER A 83 -9.39 -36.88 7.91
C SER A 83 -8.28 -37.29 8.87
N ASP A 84 -7.03 -36.88 8.60
CA ASP A 84 -5.90 -37.10 9.50
C ASP A 84 -5.86 -36.08 10.65
N GLU A 85 -6.16 -34.79 10.38
CA GLU A 85 -6.26 -33.77 11.44
C GLU A 85 -7.40 -34.04 12.44
N THR A 86 -8.50 -34.66 11.98
CA THR A 86 -9.61 -35.05 12.86
C THR A 86 -9.29 -36.28 13.72
N ALA A 87 -8.35 -37.13 13.30
CA ALA A 87 -7.85 -38.24 14.09
C ALA A 87 -6.85 -37.77 15.18
N GLU A 88 -5.91 -36.88 14.84
CA GLU A 88 -4.95 -36.32 15.81
C GLU A 88 -5.61 -35.40 16.87
N ASN A 89 -6.62 -34.61 16.47
CA ASN A 89 -7.40 -33.80 17.41
C ASN A 89 -8.35 -34.64 18.28
N ALA A 90 -8.74 -35.84 17.84
CA ALA A 90 -9.54 -36.75 18.65
C ALA A 90 -8.68 -37.46 19.71
N GLU A 91 -7.45 -37.89 19.38
CA GLU A 91 -6.53 -38.50 20.34
C GLU A 91 -6.06 -37.52 21.42
N SER A 92 -5.88 -36.25 21.09
CA SER A 92 -5.51 -35.21 22.08
C SER A 92 -6.68 -34.73 22.95
N ALA A 93 -7.93 -34.88 22.49
CA ALA A 93 -9.13 -34.55 23.26
C ALA A 93 -9.58 -35.66 24.23
N GLU A 94 -9.16 -36.91 24.00
CA GLU A 94 -9.48 -38.04 24.88
C GLU A 94 -8.67 -38.06 26.19
N ASP A 95 -7.51 -37.40 26.23
CA ASP A 95 -6.67 -37.34 27.45
C ASP A 95 -7.10 -36.25 28.46
N GLU A 96 -7.91 -35.25 28.07
CA GLU A 96 -8.26 -34.13 28.97
C GLU A 96 -9.70 -34.09 29.51
N ASN A 97 -10.64 -34.95 29.06
CA ASN A 97 -12.04 -34.81 29.49
C ASN A 97 -12.64 -36.05 30.17
N GLY A 98 -12.17 -36.29 31.39
CA GLY A 98 -12.90 -37.07 32.38
C GLY A 98 -14.24 -36.41 32.74
N SER A 99 -15.33 -37.03 32.31
CA SER A 99 -16.69 -36.89 32.86
C SER A 99 -17.40 -35.53 32.65
N ARG A 100 -18.36 -35.51 31.71
CA ARG A 100 -19.78 -35.18 31.96
C ARG A 100 -20.62 -35.32 30.68
N GLY A 101 -21.55 -36.27 30.69
CA GLY A 101 -22.47 -36.51 29.57
C GLY A 101 -23.67 -35.56 29.51
N ILE A 102 -24.20 -35.38 28.30
CA ILE A 102 -25.54 -34.84 27.97
C ILE A 102 -26.06 -35.58 26.71
N PRO A 103 -27.36 -35.92 26.60
CA PRO A 103 -27.83 -37.09 25.86
C PRO A 103 -28.22 -36.87 24.40
N THR A 104 -28.14 -37.95 23.62
CA THR A 104 -28.60 -38.14 22.24
C THR A 104 -30.12 -38.03 22.10
N ALA A 105 -30.59 -37.29 21.10
CA ALA A 105 -32.00 -37.18 20.72
C ALA A 105 -32.40 -38.30 19.73
N GLN A 106 -33.57 -38.88 20.01
CA GLN A 106 -34.19 -40.03 19.38
C GLN A 106 -34.66 -39.83 17.93
N GLU A 107 -34.58 -40.94 17.21
CA GLU A 107 -35.40 -41.42 16.10
C GLU A 107 -36.71 -40.65 15.81
N ARG A 108 -36.84 -40.19 14.56
CA ARG A 108 -38.12 -40.15 13.84
C ARG A 108 -37.89 -40.56 12.39
N GLY A 109 -38.46 -41.70 12.03
CA GLY A 109 -38.54 -42.17 10.65
C GLY A 109 -39.46 -41.30 9.80
N LEU A 110 -39.16 -41.22 8.52
CA LEU A 110 -40.08 -40.83 7.46
C LEU A 110 -39.70 -41.64 6.21
N GLU A 111 -40.66 -42.45 5.78
CA GLU A 111 -40.63 -43.37 4.65
C GLU A 111 -40.49 -42.63 3.30
N SER A 112 -39.81 -43.28 2.37
CA SER A 112 -39.72 -42.93 0.95
C SER A 112 -41.06 -43.14 0.22
N PRO A 113 -41.27 -42.47 -0.93
CA PRO A 113 -42.07 -43.05 -1.99
C PRO A 113 -41.20 -43.40 -3.21
N VAL A 114 -41.40 -44.64 -3.66
CA VAL A 114 -40.99 -45.20 -4.94
C VAL A 114 -41.90 -44.67 -6.05
N THR A 115 -41.34 -44.32 -7.20
CA THR A 115 -42.00 -44.52 -8.51
C THR A 115 -40.96 -44.88 -9.57
N ASP A 116 -41.09 -46.08 -10.11
CA ASP A 116 -40.49 -46.57 -11.36
C ASP A 116 -40.93 -45.71 -12.55
N GLU A 117 -40.03 -45.46 -13.50
CA GLU A 117 -40.39 -45.57 -14.92
C GLU A 117 -39.18 -45.93 -15.81
N LYS A 118 -39.50 -46.69 -16.85
CA LYS A 118 -38.70 -47.66 -17.61
C LYS A 118 -38.16 -47.10 -18.95
N LEU A 119 -37.15 -47.80 -19.49
CA LEU A 119 -36.78 -48.00 -20.92
C LEU A 119 -36.01 -46.84 -21.60
N VAL A 120 -34.97 -47.06 -22.42
CA VAL A 120 -34.85 -47.98 -23.58
C VAL A 120 -33.37 -48.36 -23.83
N GLU A 121 -33.13 -49.65 -24.17
CA GLU A 121 -31.92 -50.18 -24.81
C GLU A 121 -31.90 -49.84 -26.31
N GLU A 122 -30.73 -49.55 -26.90
CA GLU A 122 -30.47 -49.97 -28.28
C GLU A 122 -28.98 -50.24 -28.52
N SER A 123 -28.75 -51.41 -29.11
CA SER A 123 -27.50 -52.08 -29.44
C SER A 123 -26.95 -51.69 -30.82
N ALA A 124 -25.64 -51.75 -31.00
CA ALA A 124 -25.03 -52.13 -32.28
C ALA A 124 -23.60 -52.69 -32.09
N GLU A 125 -23.43 -53.97 -32.41
CA GLU A 125 -22.14 -54.61 -32.75
C GLU A 125 -21.77 -54.29 -34.21
N GLU A 126 -20.47 -54.16 -34.52
CA GLU A 126 -19.87 -54.75 -35.74
C GLU A 126 -18.32 -54.79 -35.70
N THR A 127 -17.79 -56.01 -35.58
CA THR A 127 -16.74 -56.71 -36.37
C THR A 127 -15.40 -56.08 -36.83
N ALA A 128 -14.32 -56.80 -36.44
CA ALA A 128 -13.30 -57.48 -37.27
C ALA A 128 -11.92 -56.84 -37.63
N GLU A 129 -10.88 -57.54 -37.13
CA GLU A 129 -9.58 -57.98 -37.72
C GLU A 129 -8.59 -57.00 -38.41
N GLY A 130 -7.31 -57.05 -37.97
CA GLY A 130 -6.15 -56.77 -38.85
C GLY A 130 -4.82 -56.33 -38.22
N THR A 131 -3.91 -57.30 -37.97
CA THR A 131 -2.43 -57.28 -38.21
C THR A 131 -1.48 -56.22 -37.61
N GLY A 132 -0.58 -56.69 -36.72
CA GLY A 132 0.90 -56.51 -36.66
C GLY A 132 1.58 -55.17 -36.93
N ASP A 133 2.32 -54.62 -35.96
CA ASP A 133 3.78 -54.78 -35.78
C ASP A 133 4.27 -53.86 -34.64
N GLU A 134 5.31 -54.32 -33.93
CA GLU A 134 5.98 -53.70 -32.78
C GLU A 134 6.77 -52.44 -33.16
N GLU A 135 6.69 -51.36 -32.37
CA GLU A 135 7.78 -50.39 -32.20
C GLU A 135 7.66 -49.66 -30.83
N ASP A 136 8.75 -49.77 -30.06
CA ASP A 136 9.07 -49.27 -28.70
C ASP A 136 8.12 -48.23 -28.05
N GLU A 137 7.32 -48.69 -27.07
CA GLU A 137 6.60 -47.82 -26.12
C GLU A 137 7.45 -47.50 -24.88
N ALA A 138 7.56 -46.20 -24.58
CA ALA A 138 7.95 -45.66 -23.29
C ALA A 138 7.15 -46.30 -22.14
N PRO A 139 7.70 -46.41 -20.91
CA PRO A 139 7.01 -47.09 -19.82
C PRO A 139 5.64 -46.45 -19.59
N PRO A 140 4.57 -47.25 -19.44
CA PRO A 140 3.21 -46.73 -19.40
C PRO A 140 3.00 -45.90 -18.13
N LEU A 141 2.27 -44.80 -18.31
CA LEU A 141 1.69 -43.91 -17.29
C LEU A 141 0.64 -44.64 -16.40
N SER A 142 0.87 -45.89 -16.03
CA SER A 142 -0.14 -46.73 -15.38
C SER A 142 -0.07 -46.76 -13.85
N ASP A 143 0.91 -46.11 -13.21
CA ASP A 143 0.95 -46.02 -11.74
C ASP A 143 0.16 -44.82 -11.17
N LEU A 144 -0.35 -43.92 -12.03
CA LEU A 144 -1.29 -42.85 -11.62
C LEU A 144 -2.76 -43.25 -11.79
N ALA A 145 -3.05 -44.29 -12.57
CA ALA A 145 -4.43 -44.66 -12.93
C ALA A 145 -5.08 -45.68 -11.99
N ASN A 146 -4.39 -46.16 -10.95
CA ASN A 146 -4.86 -47.27 -10.12
C ASN A 146 -5.26 -46.89 -8.68
N ARG A 147 -5.63 -45.63 -8.44
CA ARG A 147 -6.37 -45.20 -7.23
C ARG A 147 -7.90 -45.25 -7.42
N SER A 148 -8.40 -46.03 -8.38
CA SER A 148 -9.83 -46.10 -8.72
C SER A 148 -10.49 -47.42 -8.29
N THR A 149 -10.32 -47.83 -7.03
CA THR A 149 -11.17 -48.87 -6.42
C THR A 149 -11.66 -48.44 -5.05
N GLU A 150 -12.93 -48.02 -5.00
CA GLU A 150 -13.79 -47.95 -3.80
C GLU A 150 -13.40 -47.04 -2.61
N GLU A 151 -12.54 -46.03 -2.79
CA GLU A 151 -12.27 -45.07 -1.72
C GLU A 151 -13.20 -43.83 -1.77
N LYS A 152 -13.99 -43.71 -0.70
CA LYS A 152 -14.94 -42.66 -0.28
C LYS A 152 -14.96 -41.38 -1.14
N ARG A 153 -16.12 -41.12 -1.78
CA ARG A 153 -16.48 -39.78 -2.30
C ARG A 153 -16.15 -38.70 -1.25
N PRO A 154 -15.46 -37.60 -1.61
CA PRO A 154 -15.08 -36.56 -0.67
C PRO A 154 -16.33 -35.95 -0.04
N LYS A 155 -16.32 -35.83 1.30
CA LYS A 155 -17.43 -35.24 2.08
C LYS A 155 -17.44 -33.71 2.04
N ALA A 156 -16.40 -33.10 1.47
CA ALA A 156 -16.24 -31.66 1.35
C ALA A 156 -16.40 -31.22 -0.11
N SER A 157 -17.18 -30.16 -0.35
CA SER A 157 -17.28 -29.50 -1.64
C SER A 157 -16.54 -28.18 -1.59
N LEU A 158 -15.62 -27.92 -2.52
CA LEU A 158 -15.08 -26.58 -2.73
C LEU A 158 -16.22 -25.63 -3.10
N LYS A 159 -16.29 -24.48 -2.40
CA LYS A 159 -17.28 -23.44 -2.64
C LYS A 159 -16.58 -22.11 -2.80
N GLU A 160 -17.10 -21.29 -3.69
CA GLU A 160 -16.72 -19.90 -3.81
C GLU A 160 -16.92 -19.17 -2.48
N TRP A 161 -16.02 -18.24 -2.16
CA TRP A 161 -16.08 -17.48 -0.90
C TRP A 161 -17.45 -16.83 -0.66
N ARG A 162 -18.09 -16.33 -1.73
CA ARG A 162 -19.42 -15.72 -1.65
C ARG A 162 -20.48 -16.67 -1.09
N ASP A 163 -20.38 -17.94 -1.43
CA ASP A 163 -21.33 -18.98 -1.01
C ASP A 163 -20.93 -19.58 0.35
N ALA A 164 -19.62 -19.66 0.63
CA ALA A 164 -19.08 -20.13 1.90
C ALA A 164 -19.27 -19.13 3.05
N ARG A 165 -19.21 -17.82 2.79
CA ARG A 165 -19.28 -16.77 3.83
C ARG A 165 -20.52 -16.87 4.71
N GLY A 166 -21.67 -17.23 4.14
CA GLY A 166 -22.91 -17.40 4.89
C GLY A 166 -22.98 -18.68 5.73
N MET A 167 -22.07 -19.63 5.50
CA MET A 167 -21.95 -20.90 6.21
C MET A 167 -20.93 -20.85 7.35
N LEU A 168 -20.05 -19.85 7.35
CA LEU A 168 -19.05 -19.65 8.40
C LEU A 168 -19.72 -19.06 9.66
N LEU A 169 -19.52 -19.74 10.79
CA LEU A 169 -19.93 -19.24 12.09
C LEU A 169 -18.94 -18.15 12.53
N GLU A 170 -19.26 -16.89 12.29
CA GLU A 170 -18.52 -15.78 12.88
C GLU A 170 -18.90 -15.64 14.37
N VAL A 171 -17.89 -15.56 15.24
CA VAL A 171 -18.11 -15.24 16.65
C VAL A 171 -18.66 -13.81 16.73
N PRO A 172 -19.82 -13.56 17.36
CA PRO A 172 -20.39 -12.22 17.41
C PRO A 172 -19.47 -11.28 18.18
N ARG A 173 -18.93 -10.27 17.48
CA ARG A 173 -18.06 -9.24 18.06
C ARG A 173 -18.86 -8.02 18.52
N ARG A 174 -18.37 -7.36 19.57
CA ARG A 174 -18.95 -6.12 20.09
C ARG A 174 -18.41 -4.92 19.34
N HIS A 175 -19.28 -3.98 19.00
CA HIS A 175 -18.87 -2.72 18.36
C HIS A 175 -18.64 -1.60 19.38
N THR A 176 -17.66 -0.75 19.10
CA THR A 176 -17.45 0.51 19.79
C THR A 176 -18.16 1.67 19.10
N LYS A 177 -18.56 2.70 19.88
CA LYS A 177 -19.12 3.94 19.31
C LYS A 177 -18.08 4.77 18.55
N LYS A 178 -16.82 4.65 18.95
CA LYS A 178 -15.69 5.29 18.27
C LYS A 178 -15.15 4.37 17.18
N PHE A 179 -14.53 4.95 16.15
CA PHE A 179 -14.03 4.24 14.99
C PHE A 179 -12.65 4.76 14.56
N VAL A 180 -11.92 3.96 13.77
CA VAL A 180 -10.69 4.36 13.07
C VAL A 180 -11.06 4.87 11.68
N GLY A 181 -10.75 6.13 11.40
CA GLY A 181 -10.98 6.70 10.06
C GLY A 181 -9.85 6.33 9.10
N VAL A 182 -10.16 6.22 7.81
CA VAL A 182 -9.15 6.03 6.77
C VAL A 182 -9.26 7.14 5.73
N ILE A 183 -8.15 7.81 5.42
CA ILE A 183 -8.02 8.73 4.29
C ILE A 183 -6.90 8.19 3.39
N SER A 184 -7.15 8.13 2.09
CA SER A 184 -6.15 7.67 1.10
C SER A 184 -5.65 8.83 0.24
N LEU A 185 -4.34 8.88 0.06
CA LEU A 185 -3.65 9.66 -0.96
C LEU A 185 -3.11 8.69 -2.00
N GLU A 186 -3.71 8.70 -3.19
CA GLU A 186 -3.33 7.83 -4.31
C GLU A 186 -2.92 8.69 -5.52
N GLY A 187 -1.76 8.37 -6.10
CA GLY A 187 -1.24 9.01 -7.30
C GLY A 187 -0.45 10.30 -7.04
N ALA A 188 -0.15 11.04 -8.10
CA ALA A 188 0.72 12.21 -8.01
C ALA A 188 0.06 13.35 -7.20
N ILE A 189 0.85 14.01 -6.34
CA ILE A 189 0.38 15.10 -5.49
C ILE A 189 0.34 16.40 -6.31
N THR A 190 -0.83 17.03 -6.39
CA THR A 190 -1.05 18.25 -7.17
C THR A 190 -1.74 19.35 -6.35
N MET A 191 -1.62 20.60 -6.80
CA MET A 191 -2.48 21.68 -6.33
C MET A 191 -3.89 21.53 -6.91
N GLY A 192 -4.91 21.99 -6.19
CA GLY A 192 -6.32 21.90 -6.53
C GLY A 192 -7.01 20.65 -5.96
N ALA A 193 -8.16 20.32 -6.54
CA ALA A 193 -8.93 19.14 -6.16
C ALA A 193 -8.36 17.86 -6.80
N SER A 194 -8.47 16.73 -6.11
CA SER A 194 -8.15 15.40 -6.66
C SER A 194 -8.93 15.13 -7.95
N GLN A 195 -8.27 14.53 -8.93
CA GLN A 195 -8.87 14.18 -10.21
C GLN A 195 -8.63 12.70 -10.51
N LYS A 196 -9.62 12.05 -11.10
CA LYS A 196 -9.46 10.73 -11.72
C LYS A 196 -9.83 10.90 -13.19
N PRO A 197 -8.86 11.09 -14.10
CA PRO A 197 -9.17 11.24 -15.51
C PRO A 197 -9.93 10.00 -16.00
N PRO A 198 -10.91 10.16 -16.90
CA PRO A 198 -11.76 9.05 -17.37
C PRO A 198 -11.01 8.03 -18.24
N VAL A 199 -9.76 8.33 -18.62
CA VAL A 199 -8.90 7.47 -19.42
C VAL A 199 -7.51 7.48 -18.80
N ASP A 200 -7.04 6.31 -18.36
CA ASP A 200 -5.63 6.09 -18.02
C ASP A 200 -4.82 6.07 -19.31
N LEU A 201 -4.42 7.25 -19.80
CA LEU A 201 -3.38 7.31 -20.83
C LEU A 201 -2.04 6.93 -20.19
N PRO A 202 -1.29 5.97 -20.75
CA PRO A 202 0.02 5.54 -20.24
C PRO A 202 1.11 6.55 -20.60
N ILE A 203 0.92 7.82 -20.22
CA ILE A 203 1.94 8.87 -20.36
C ILE A 203 2.66 9.00 -19.02
N PRO A 204 3.95 8.65 -18.93
CA PRO A 204 4.74 8.85 -17.72
C PRO A 204 4.63 10.30 -17.23
N LEU A 205 4.49 10.50 -15.92
CA LEU A 205 4.34 11.80 -15.23
C LEU A 205 3.04 12.60 -15.45
N VAL A 206 2.17 12.27 -16.43
CA VAL A 206 1.03 13.13 -16.81
C VAL A 206 -0.33 12.39 -16.82
N GLY A 207 -0.33 11.05 -16.82
CA GLY A 207 -1.54 10.23 -16.76
C GLY A 207 -1.76 9.60 -15.40
N GLY A 208 -3.04 9.45 -15.00
CA GLY A 208 -3.44 8.74 -13.79
C GLY A 208 -4.23 9.59 -12.79
N ALA A 209 -4.74 8.95 -11.74
CA ALA A 209 -5.35 9.64 -10.62
C ALA A 209 -4.36 10.63 -9.98
N THR A 210 -4.84 11.82 -9.62
CA THR A 210 -4.07 12.81 -8.87
C THR A 210 -4.68 13.04 -7.50
N ALA A 211 -3.81 13.15 -6.50
CA ALA A 211 -4.19 13.55 -5.16
C ALA A 211 -4.05 15.06 -5.02
N GLY A 212 -5.19 15.76 -5.02
CA GLY A 212 -5.22 17.21 -4.88
C GLY A 212 -5.23 17.65 -3.43
N GLU A 213 -4.39 18.65 -3.10
CA GLU A 213 -4.28 19.19 -1.75
C GLU A 213 -5.64 19.68 -1.21
N ALA A 214 -6.47 20.33 -2.05
CA ALA A 214 -7.72 20.93 -1.59
C ALA A 214 -8.72 19.88 -1.12
N THR A 215 -8.72 18.71 -1.77
CA THR A 215 -9.55 17.57 -1.39
C THR A 215 -9.07 16.98 -0.07
N LEU A 216 -7.77 16.72 0.05
CA LEU A 216 -7.17 16.11 1.24
C LEU A 216 -7.31 17.00 2.48
N LEU A 217 -7.01 18.30 2.37
CA LEU A 217 -7.22 19.26 3.45
C LEU A 217 -8.69 19.30 3.91
N SER A 218 -9.64 19.24 2.98
CA SER A 218 -11.07 19.17 3.33
C SER A 218 -11.41 17.89 4.10
N LEU A 219 -10.80 16.76 3.73
CA LEU A 219 -10.98 15.47 4.41
C LEU A 219 -10.39 15.47 5.82
N PHE A 220 -9.14 15.93 5.99
CA PHE A 220 -8.53 16.01 7.32
C PHE A 220 -9.31 16.94 8.25
N ARG A 221 -9.74 18.10 7.77
CA ARG A 221 -10.58 19.04 8.54
C ARG A 221 -11.98 18.47 8.83
N ARG A 222 -12.49 17.59 7.98
CA ARG A 222 -13.72 16.85 8.27
C ARG A 222 -13.48 15.81 9.34
N ALA A 223 -12.41 15.03 9.24
CA ALA A 223 -12.04 14.02 10.24
C ALA A 223 -11.88 14.66 11.62
N GLU A 224 -11.14 15.77 11.72
CA GLU A 224 -10.96 16.52 12.97
C GLU A 224 -12.29 17.03 13.58
N GLY A 225 -13.31 17.24 12.74
CA GLY A 225 -14.64 17.68 13.20
C GLY A 225 -15.54 16.56 13.72
N MET A 226 -15.13 15.28 13.61
CA MET A 226 -15.94 14.13 14.00
C MET A 226 -15.60 13.71 15.43
N SER A 227 -16.56 13.80 16.36
CA SER A 227 -16.31 13.46 17.77
C SER A 227 -16.14 11.96 18.06
N ASN A 228 -16.51 11.11 17.10
CA ASN A 228 -16.45 9.66 17.19
C ASN A 228 -15.25 9.04 16.45
N ILE A 229 -14.40 9.84 15.80
CA ILE A 229 -13.13 9.31 15.29
C ILE A 229 -12.13 9.18 16.46
N ALA A 230 -11.51 8.02 16.61
CA ALA A 230 -10.53 7.76 17.67
C ALA A 230 -9.09 7.94 17.17
N ALA A 231 -8.81 7.41 15.98
CA ALA A 231 -7.54 7.49 15.27
C ALA A 231 -7.79 7.63 13.76
N LEU A 232 -6.76 8.06 13.04
CA LEU A 232 -6.75 8.13 11.59
C LEU A 232 -5.64 7.23 11.05
N VAL A 233 -5.97 6.34 10.12
CA VAL A 233 -5.00 5.72 9.22
C VAL A 233 -4.94 6.56 7.95
N PHE A 234 -3.74 7.07 7.63
CA PHE A 234 -3.48 7.78 6.39
C PHE A 234 -2.74 6.84 5.43
N HIS A 235 -3.47 6.32 4.45
CA HIS A 235 -2.90 5.44 3.43
C HIS A 235 -2.25 6.28 2.32
N VAL A 236 -0.97 6.04 2.04
CA VAL A 236 -0.19 6.79 1.05
C VAL A 236 0.36 5.85 -0.01
N ASP A 237 -0.13 6.00 -1.23
CA ASP A 237 0.41 5.36 -2.43
C ASP A 237 0.69 6.43 -3.51
N SER A 238 1.87 7.07 -3.42
CA SER A 238 2.24 8.21 -4.24
C SER A 238 3.75 8.34 -4.50
N PRO A 239 4.16 8.59 -5.75
CA PRO A 239 5.54 8.91 -6.10
C PRO A 239 5.94 10.34 -5.70
N GLY A 240 5.04 11.12 -5.10
CA GLY A 240 5.23 12.53 -4.78
C GLY A 240 4.59 13.48 -5.79
N GLY A 241 5.14 14.69 -5.91
CA GLY A 241 4.59 15.71 -6.81
C GLY A 241 4.93 17.14 -6.35
N SER A 242 3.92 18.01 -6.34
CA SER A 242 4.07 19.41 -5.96
C SER A 242 4.61 19.57 -4.53
N ALA A 243 5.74 20.26 -4.40
CA ALA A 243 6.35 20.56 -3.10
C ALA A 243 5.41 21.38 -2.19
N LEU A 244 4.76 22.41 -2.75
CA LEU A 244 3.81 23.24 -1.99
C LEU A 244 2.57 22.45 -1.54
N ALA A 245 2.02 21.59 -2.40
CA ALA A 245 0.87 20.76 -2.03
C ALA A 245 1.25 19.79 -0.92
N SER A 246 2.44 19.17 -1.02
CA SER A 246 2.98 18.27 0.01
C SER A 246 3.20 18.99 1.33
N ASP A 247 3.70 20.22 1.31
CA ASP A 247 3.87 21.05 2.52
C ASP A 247 2.53 21.36 3.21
N LEU A 248 1.53 21.79 2.43
CA LEU A 248 0.19 22.07 2.96
C LEU A 248 -0.47 20.82 3.57
N ILE A 249 -0.30 19.67 2.94
CA ILE A 249 -0.81 18.38 3.45
C ILE A 249 -0.03 17.97 4.71
N GLY A 250 1.30 18.00 4.67
CA GLY A 250 2.16 17.63 5.79
C GLY A 250 1.86 18.47 7.03
N ARG A 251 1.68 19.78 6.86
CA ARG A 251 1.27 20.70 7.93
C ARG A 251 -0.08 20.34 8.55
N GLU A 252 -1.02 19.83 7.75
CA GLU A 252 -2.33 19.40 8.23
C GLU A 252 -2.23 18.07 8.99
N ILE A 253 -1.36 17.15 8.57
CA ILE A 253 -1.04 15.90 9.30
C ILE A 253 -0.38 16.21 10.64
N GLU A 254 0.62 17.09 10.67
CA GLU A 254 1.28 17.55 11.90
C GLU A 254 0.27 18.08 12.91
N ARG A 255 -0.63 18.96 12.46
CA ARG A 255 -1.70 19.55 13.28
C ARG A 255 -2.67 18.50 13.79
N LEU A 256 -3.04 17.52 12.96
CA LEU A 256 -3.98 16.48 13.34
C LEU A 256 -3.36 15.48 14.33
N SER A 257 -2.07 15.17 14.16
CA SER A 257 -1.30 14.26 15.02
C SER A 257 -1.16 14.76 16.46
N GLN A 258 -1.29 16.08 16.68
CA GLN A 258 -1.36 16.66 18.03
C GLN A 258 -2.70 16.38 18.74
N LYS A 259 -3.77 16.07 18.01
CA LYS A 259 -5.13 15.91 18.57
C LYS A 259 -5.58 14.46 18.66
N MET A 260 -5.10 13.62 17.76
CA MET A 260 -5.43 12.21 17.69
C MET A 260 -4.30 11.42 17.03
N PRO A 261 -4.17 10.12 17.29
CA PRO A 261 -3.19 9.30 16.60
C PRO A 261 -3.43 9.29 15.09
N VAL A 262 -2.39 9.65 14.33
CA VAL A 262 -2.34 9.47 12.89
C VAL A 262 -1.28 8.42 12.58
N VAL A 263 -1.73 7.25 12.13
CA VAL A 263 -0.86 6.17 11.65
C VAL A 263 -0.79 6.26 10.14
N VAL A 264 0.40 6.40 9.59
CA VAL A 264 0.61 6.37 8.15
C VAL A 264 0.86 4.93 7.72
N TYR A 265 0.17 4.48 6.68
CA TYR A 265 0.44 3.21 6.02
C TYR A 265 0.87 3.48 4.58
N MET A 266 2.10 3.12 4.24
CA MET A 266 2.63 3.24 2.89
C MET A 266 2.24 2.02 2.06
N GLY A 267 1.62 2.27 0.91
CA GLY A 267 1.27 1.25 -0.08
C GLY A 267 2.48 0.83 -0.91
N ASN A 268 2.30 0.75 -2.23
CA ASN A 268 3.39 0.36 -3.14
C ASN A 268 4.53 1.39 -3.15
N VAL A 269 4.19 2.67 -3.24
CA VAL A 269 5.15 3.77 -3.29
C VAL A 269 4.73 4.87 -2.31
N ALA A 270 5.65 5.38 -1.50
CA ALA A 270 5.46 6.60 -0.72
C ALA A 270 6.75 7.41 -0.72
N ALA A 271 7.12 7.93 -1.90
CA ALA A 271 8.41 8.56 -2.15
C ALA A 271 8.27 10.07 -2.38
N SER A 272 9.34 10.83 -2.14
CA SER A 272 9.41 12.29 -2.34
C SER A 272 8.27 12.99 -1.59
N GLY A 273 7.39 13.73 -2.26
CA GLY A 273 6.20 14.34 -1.64
C GLY A 273 5.32 13.34 -0.86
N GLY A 274 5.27 12.06 -1.27
CA GLY A 274 4.59 10.99 -0.53
C GLY A 274 5.24 10.71 0.83
N TYR A 275 6.58 10.74 0.90
CA TYR A 275 7.30 10.65 2.17
C TYR A 275 7.15 11.94 2.99
N TYR A 276 7.18 13.11 2.34
CA TYR A 276 7.00 14.41 2.98
C TYR A 276 5.72 14.46 3.83
N VAL A 277 4.59 14.06 3.24
CA VAL A 277 3.29 14.07 3.94
C VAL A 277 3.18 13.00 5.03
N SER A 278 4.06 12.00 4.97
CA SER A 278 4.09 10.86 5.91
C SER A 278 4.93 11.16 7.14
N ALA A 279 5.94 12.03 7.03
CA ALA A 279 6.96 12.24 8.05
C ALA A 279 6.41 12.65 9.44
N TYR A 280 5.31 13.40 9.46
CA TYR A 280 4.63 13.84 10.70
C TYR A 280 3.67 12.80 11.30
N GLY A 281 3.52 11.64 10.68
CA GLY A 281 2.74 10.55 11.24
C GLY A 281 3.31 10.09 12.58
N ARG A 282 2.44 9.83 13.56
CA ARG A 282 2.86 9.31 14.87
C ARG A 282 3.55 7.96 14.75
N THR A 283 3.10 7.16 13.79
CA THR A 283 3.70 5.89 13.41
C THR A 283 3.60 5.73 11.90
N ILE A 284 4.65 5.27 11.26
CA ILE A 284 4.71 5.00 9.82
C ILE A 284 4.98 3.51 9.61
N LEU A 285 4.02 2.82 9.01
CA LEU A 285 4.14 1.42 8.61
C LEU A 285 4.20 1.32 7.09
N CYS A 286 4.86 0.29 6.59
CA CYS A 286 4.96 -0.02 5.18
C CYS A 286 5.09 -1.53 4.98
N GLN A 287 5.00 -2.02 3.75
CA GLN A 287 5.41 -3.39 3.45
C GLN A 287 6.93 -3.44 3.26
N SER A 288 7.56 -4.61 3.46
CA SER A 288 9.02 -4.76 3.35
C SER A 288 9.57 -4.30 2.00
N MET A 289 8.80 -4.48 0.92
CA MET A 289 9.14 -4.08 -0.45
C MET A 289 8.52 -2.74 -0.90
N SER A 290 7.81 -2.02 -0.02
CA SER A 290 7.32 -0.67 -0.35
C SER A 290 8.48 0.23 -0.75
N ILE A 291 8.27 1.07 -1.75
CA ILE A 291 9.31 2.00 -2.23
C ILE A 291 9.10 3.37 -1.59
N THR A 292 10.07 3.84 -0.82
CA THR A 292 9.96 5.08 -0.04
C THR A 292 11.26 5.89 -0.09
N GLY A 293 11.36 6.94 0.72
CA GLY A 293 12.46 7.90 0.69
C GLY A 293 12.31 8.85 -0.49
N SER A 294 13.30 8.88 -1.38
CA SER A 294 13.42 9.90 -2.43
C SER A 294 13.36 11.32 -1.85
N ILE A 295 14.02 11.50 -0.71
CA ILE A 295 14.07 12.79 0.00
C ILE A 295 15.03 13.69 -0.77
N GLY A 296 14.48 14.41 -1.74
CA GLY A 296 15.20 15.23 -2.69
C GLY A 296 14.25 16.10 -3.49
N VAL A 297 14.80 17.12 -4.13
CA VAL A 297 14.04 18.12 -4.89
C VAL A 297 14.63 18.23 -6.28
N ILE A 298 13.77 18.16 -7.29
CA ILE A 298 14.12 18.44 -8.67
C ILE A 298 13.25 19.58 -9.18
N MET A 299 13.84 20.45 -9.99
CA MET A 299 13.11 21.47 -10.74
C MET A 299 13.56 21.43 -12.19
N MET A 300 12.61 21.37 -13.11
CA MET A 300 12.88 21.21 -14.54
C MET A 300 12.30 22.39 -15.31
N ARG A 301 13.10 22.96 -16.21
CA ARG A 301 12.68 23.93 -17.22
C ARG A 301 13.17 23.45 -18.58
N LEU A 302 12.23 23.11 -19.46
CA LEU A 302 12.55 22.71 -20.83
C LEU A 302 12.83 23.95 -21.69
N SER A 303 13.82 23.88 -22.57
CA SER A 303 14.06 24.93 -23.56
C SER A 303 13.58 24.47 -24.94
N THR A 304 12.73 25.29 -25.55
CA THR A 304 12.15 25.04 -26.88
C THR A 304 12.89 25.79 -27.99
N GLN A 305 13.99 26.47 -27.67
CA GLN A 305 14.78 27.26 -28.64
C GLN A 305 15.12 26.45 -29.90
N GLY A 306 15.71 25.26 -29.74
CA GLY A 306 16.12 24.42 -30.87
C GLY A 306 14.94 23.91 -31.70
N LEU A 307 13.78 23.69 -31.09
CA LEU A 307 12.56 23.28 -31.80
C LEU A 307 12.02 24.43 -32.66
N TYR A 308 11.85 25.62 -32.07
CA TYR A 308 11.32 26.77 -32.80
C TYR A 308 12.27 27.28 -33.88
N GLN A 309 13.59 27.15 -33.69
CA GLN A 309 14.58 27.42 -34.74
C GLN A 309 14.39 26.52 -35.97
N LYS A 310 14.11 25.22 -35.78
CA LYS A 310 13.83 24.28 -36.88
C LYS A 310 12.50 24.55 -37.57
N LEU A 311 11.51 25.01 -36.81
CA LEU A 311 10.18 25.37 -37.33
C LEU A 311 10.13 26.78 -37.94
N HIS A 312 11.23 27.54 -37.88
CA HIS A 312 11.29 28.94 -38.30
C HIS A 312 10.22 29.82 -37.63
N VAL A 313 9.89 29.52 -36.38
CA VAL A 313 8.94 30.31 -35.56
C VAL A 313 9.74 31.25 -34.67
N ASN A 314 9.46 32.55 -34.76
CA ASN A 314 10.04 33.57 -33.87
C ASN A 314 9.04 33.91 -32.76
N GLN A 315 9.42 33.64 -31.52
CA GLN A 315 8.65 34.08 -30.36
C GLN A 315 9.20 35.41 -29.84
N ALA A 316 8.34 36.42 -29.77
CA ALA A 316 8.67 37.70 -29.18
C ALA A 316 7.91 37.85 -27.85
N SER A 317 8.64 38.08 -26.75
CA SER A 317 8.04 38.37 -25.44
C SER A 317 8.33 39.79 -25.03
N VAL A 318 7.31 40.50 -24.54
CA VAL A 318 7.49 41.79 -23.85
C VAL A 318 7.46 41.51 -22.35
N GLN A 319 8.57 41.76 -21.68
CA GLN A 319 8.75 41.47 -20.26
C GLN A 319 9.01 42.76 -19.48
N ARG A 320 8.45 42.86 -18.28
CA ARG A 320 8.69 43.98 -17.36
C ARG A 320 9.29 43.44 -16.07
N GLY A 321 10.58 43.72 -15.88
CA GLY A 321 11.38 43.21 -14.74
C GLY A 321 12.48 42.25 -15.22
N ALA A 322 13.62 42.24 -14.53
CA ALA A 322 14.82 41.52 -14.96
C ALA A 322 14.64 39.99 -15.03
N HIS A 323 13.68 39.43 -14.29
CA HIS A 323 13.43 37.99 -14.21
C HIS A 323 11.96 37.63 -14.51
N ALA A 324 11.22 38.50 -15.20
CA ALA A 324 9.81 38.23 -15.53
C ALA A 324 9.65 37.02 -16.48
N GLY A 325 10.71 36.64 -17.20
CA GLY A 325 10.78 35.45 -18.06
C GLY A 325 11.41 34.22 -17.41
N LEU A 326 11.58 34.18 -16.08
CA LEU A 326 12.32 33.11 -15.38
C LEU A 326 11.83 31.69 -15.71
N TYR A 327 10.52 31.52 -15.91
CA TYR A 327 9.88 30.24 -16.27
C TYR A 327 9.56 30.10 -17.76
N SER A 328 10.02 31.04 -18.59
CA SER A 328 9.83 30.96 -20.03
C SER A 328 10.78 29.92 -20.65
N ASP A 329 10.32 29.26 -21.71
CA ASP A 329 11.03 28.22 -22.46
C ASP A 329 11.73 28.65 -23.77
N PRO A 330 11.57 29.86 -24.35
CA PRO A 330 12.08 30.16 -25.69
C PRO A 330 13.61 30.24 -25.75
N ALA A 331 14.27 30.34 -24.59
CA ALA A 331 15.72 30.42 -24.48
C ALA A 331 16.26 29.55 -23.32
N PRO A 332 17.52 29.08 -23.43
CA PRO A 332 18.25 28.48 -22.33
C PRO A 332 18.36 29.42 -21.14
N MET A 333 18.54 28.83 -19.97
CA MET A 333 18.65 29.57 -18.72
C MET A 333 19.98 30.33 -18.66
N SER A 334 19.92 31.62 -18.31
CA SER A 334 21.14 32.39 -18.01
C SER A 334 21.79 31.89 -16.72
N ASP A 335 23.05 32.22 -16.47
CA ASP A 335 23.72 31.83 -15.23
C ASP A 335 23.06 32.44 -13.99
N GLU A 336 22.55 33.67 -14.09
CA GLU A 336 21.77 34.30 -13.02
C GLU A 336 20.45 33.58 -12.76
N GLU A 337 19.72 33.22 -13.82
CA GLU A 337 18.49 32.43 -13.68
C GLU A 337 18.78 31.06 -13.08
N ARG A 338 19.88 30.39 -13.48
CA ARG A 338 20.32 29.11 -12.90
C ARG A 338 20.58 29.22 -11.41
N GLN A 339 21.21 30.31 -10.98
CA GLN A 339 21.46 30.54 -9.57
C GLN A 339 20.16 30.78 -8.78
N ILE A 340 19.15 31.42 -9.37
CA ILE A 340 17.82 31.57 -8.76
C ILE A 340 17.15 30.20 -8.59
N PHE A 341 17.17 29.36 -9.63
CA PHE A 341 16.62 27.99 -9.54
C PHE A 341 17.37 27.15 -8.51
N ARG A 342 18.71 27.19 -8.51
CA ARG A 342 19.55 26.47 -7.54
C ARG A 342 19.18 26.85 -6.11
N LYS A 343 19.10 28.15 -5.82
CA LYS A 343 18.69 28.63 -4.50
C LYS A 343 17.30 28.12 -4.12
N GLY A 344 16.33 28.15 -5.04
CA GLY A 344 15.01 27.60 -4.80
C GLY A 344 15.01 26.10 -4.50
N ILE A 345 15.85 25.32 -5.19
CA ILE A 345 16.03 23.89 -4.91
C ILE A 345 16.64 23.68 -3.51
N GLU A 346 17.70 24.43 -3.17
CA GLU A 346 18.37 24.38 -1.86
C GLU A 346 17.40 24.73 -0.71
N ASP A 347 16.58 25.78 -0.88
CA ASP A 347 15.59 26.21 0.11
C ASP A 347 14.54 25.12 0.36
N VAL A 348 13.96 24.54 -0.70
CA VAL A 348 12.94 23.48 -0.58
C VAL A 348 13.56 22.18 -0.05
N TYR A 349 14.79 21.83 -0.45
CA TYR A 349 15.48 20.66 0.08
C TYR A 349 15.77 20.82 1.57
N GLY A 350 16.21 22.01 1.99
CA GLY A 350 16.43 22.33 3.39
C GLY A 350 15.15 22.20 4.23
N GLN A 351 14.02 22.69 3.71
CA GLN A 351 12.71 22.51 4.34
C GLN A 351 12.30 21.04 4.42
N PHE A 352 12.50 20.25 3.36
CA PHE A 352 12.17 18.83 3.38
C PHE A 352 13.01 18.08 4.43
N LYS A 353 14.33 18.33 4.50
CA LYS A 353 15.16 17.78 5.59
C LYS A 353 14.63 18.16 6.96
N GLN A 354 14.18 19.41 7.14
CA GLN A 354 13.62 19.86 8.42
C GLN A 354 12.36 19.07 8.80
N VAL A 355 11.44 18.86 7.85
CA VAL A 355 10.24 18.04 8.07
C VAL A 355 10.59 16.62 8.50
N VAL A 356 11.60 16.01 7.86
CA VAL A 356 12.06 14.65 8.22
C VAL A 356 12.72 14.65 9.60
N ALA A 357 13.59 15.62 9.89
CA ALA A 357 14.24 15.75 11.19
C ALA A 357 13.22 15.90 12.33
N GLU A 358 12.23 16.78 12.16
CA GLU A 358 11.19 17.03 13.15
C GLU A 358 10.25 15.84 13.32
N GLY A 359 9.69 15.33 12.22
CA GLY A 359 8.70 14.26 12.23
C GLY A 359 9.25 12.91 12.66
N ARG A 360 10.52 12.63 12.34
CA ARG A 360 11.19 11.35 12.67
C ARG A 360 12.14 11.44 13.86
N HIS A 361 12.27 12.63 14.45
CA HIS A 361 13.18 12.91 15.56
C HIS A 361 14.64 12.52 15.26
N LEU A 362 15.08 12.81 14.04
CA LEU A 362 16.44 12.55 13.56
C LEU A 362 17.28 13.85 13.58
N PRO A 363 18.57 13.80 13.92
CA PRO A 363 19.44 14.96 13.83
C PRO A 363 19.53 15.45 12.38
N TYR A 364 19.29 16.74 12.14
CA TYR A 364 19.27 17.33 10.80
C TYR A 364 20.58 17.10 10.03
N ASP A 365 21.71 17.18 10.73
CA ASP A 365 23.05 17.04 10.15
C ASP A 365 23.37 15.59 9.77
N ASP A 366 22.67 14.61 10.34
CA ASP A 366 22.85 13.18 10.05
C ASP A 366 21.97 12.68 8.90
N LEU A 367 21.18 13.56 8.28
CA LEU A 367 20.20 13.19 7.26
C LEU A 367 20.81 12.98 5.86
N ASP A 368 21.94 13.60 5.52
CA ASP A 368 22.47 13.53 4.14
C ASP A 368 22.72 12.10 3.65
N PRO A 369 23.30 11.17 4.45
CA PRO A 369 23.49 9.77 4.03
C PRO A 369 22.19 9.03 3.68
N ILE A 370 21.05 9.44 4.25
CA ILE A 370 19.75 8.80 4.03
C ILE A 370 18.83 9.62 3.10
N CYS A 371 19.27 10.80 2.67
CA CYS A 371 18.56 11.73 1.80
C CYS A 371 19.21 11.77 0.40
N GLU A 372 19.43 12.96 -0.18
CA GLU A 372 20.00 13.16 -1.53
C GLU A 372 19.19 12.52 -2.68
N GLY A 373 17.88 12.35 -2.49
CA GLY A 373 17.01 11.73 -3.49
C GLY A 373 17.18 10.21 -3.61
N ARG A 374 17.89 9.56 -2.67
CA ARG A 374 18.00 8.10 -2.60
C ARG A 374 16.65 7.46 -2.27
N VAL A 375 16.37 6.36 -2.94
CA VAL A 375 15.15 5.55 -2.76
C VAL A 375 15.51 4.33 -1.92
N TRP A 376 14.62 3.96 -1.02
CA TRP A 376 14.79 2.87 -0.07
C TRP A 376 13.62 1.89 -0.18
N THR A 377 13.86 0.59 -0.03
CA THR A 377 12.78 -0.37 0.29
C THR A 377 12.23 -0.11 1.70
N GLY A 378 11.05 -0.64 2.02
CA GLY A 378 10.46 -0.52 3.36
C GLY A 378 11.37 -1.10 4.44
N ARG A 379 12.00 -2.24 4.17
CA ARG A 379 13.01 -2.85 5.05
C ARG A 379 14.21 -1.93 5.28
N GLN A 380 14.78 -1.38 4.22
CA GLN A 380 15.91 -0.45 4.30
C GLN A 380 15.54 0.86 4.99
N ALA A 381 14.31 1.35 4.78
CA ALA A 381 13.79 2.54 5.42
C ALA A 381 13.63 2.33 6.93
N LEU A 382 13.26 1.13 7.37
CA LEU A 382 13.16 0.76 8.78
C LEU A 382 14.54 0.79 9.45
N GLU A 383 15.55 0.20 8.82
CA GLU A 383 16.95 0.24 9.29
C GLU A 383 17.47 1.68 9.47
N ARG A 384 16.97 2.61 8.64
CA ARG A 384 17.31 4.04 8.64
C ARG A 384 16.39 4.90 9.49
N LYS A 385 15.41 4.30 10.18
CA LYS A 385 14.41 4.99 11.02
C LYS A 385 13.51 5.96 10.24
N LEU A 386 13.45 5.81 8.91
CA LEU A 386 12.53 6.57 8.06
C LEU A 386 11.09 6.07 8.22
N VAL A 387 10.90 4.82 8.64
CA VAL A 387 9.62 4.23 9.04
C VAL A 387 9.76 3.56 10.42
N ASP A 388 8.64 3.22 11.05
CA ASP A 388 8.58 2.62 12.39
C ASP A 388 8.40 1.11 12.38
N GLY A 389 7.88 0.55 11.28
CA GLY A 389 7.69 -0.90 11.16
C GLY A 389 7.34 -1.35 9.76
N CYS A 390 7.51 -2.66 9.53
CA CYS A 390 7.00 -3.35 8.36
C CYS A 390 5.77 -4.18 8.76
N GLY A 391 4.68 -4.08 8.00
CA GLY A 391 3.41 -4.74 8.29
C GLY A 391 2.39 -4.51 7.17
N ASP A 392 1.19 -5.04 7.36
CA ASP A 392 0.08 -4.84 6.42
C ASP A 392 -0.90 -3.75 6.89
N PHE A 393 -1.97 -3.56 6.13
CA PHE A 393 -2.99 -2.57 6.45
C PHE A 393 -3.81 -2.93 7.70
N VAL A 394 -3.97 -4.22 8.00
CA VAL A 394 -4.69 -4.68 9.19
C VAL A 394 -3.89 -4.33 10.44
N GLU A 395 -2.58 -4.51 10.39
CA GLU A 395 -1.64 -4.11 11.42
C GLU A 395 -1.65 -2.58 11.63
N ALA A 396 -1.75 -1.79 10.57
CA ALA A 396 -1.92 -0.33 10.70
C ALA A 396 -3.22 0.07 11.41
N ILE A 397 -4.33 -0.62 11.14
CA ILE A 397 -5.60 -0.41 11.86
C ILE A 397 -5.45 -0.80 13.33
N ARG A 398 -4.81 -1.94 13.62
CA ARG A 398 -4.57 -2.41 14.99
C ARG A 398 -3.73 -1.40 15.77
N GLN A 399 -2.62 -0.93 15.22
CA GLN A 399 -1.78 0.08 15.87
C GLN A 399 -2.52 1.41 16.07
N ALA A 400 -3.33 1.84 15.10
CA ALA A 400 -4.16 3.03 15.26
C ALA A 400 -5.17 2.88 16.41
N ALA A 401 -5.79 1.70 16.53
CA ALA A 401 -6.71 1.38 17.62
C ALA A 401 -6.00 1.36 18.98
N GLU A 402 -4.80 0.76 19.07
CA GLU A 402 -4.00 0.71 20.29
C GLU A 402 -3.54 2.09 20.76
N LEU A 403 -3.03 2.91 19.83
CA LEU A 403 -2.65 4.30 20.13
C LEU A 403 -3.82 5.17 20.58
N ALA A 404 -5.05 4.80 20.21
CA ALA A 404 -6.27 5.47 20.63
C ALA A 404 -7.01 4.75 21.77
N GLU A 405 -6.38 3.76 22.40
CA GLU A 405 -6.91 3.01 23.55
C GLU A 405 -8.27 2.36 23.27
N LEU A 406 -8.48 1.89 22.03
CA LEU A 406 -9.64 1.08 21.66
C LEU A 406 -9.38 -0.41 21.99
N PRO A 407 -10.41 -1.19 22.34
CA PRO A 407 -10.26 -2.65 22.52
C PRO A 407 -9.79 -3.33 21.23
N THR A 408 -8.75 -4.15 21.33
CA THR A 408 -8.16 -4.93 20.23
C THR A 408 -8.22 -6.45 20.46
N ASP A 409 -9.00 -6.90 21.45
CA ASP A 409 -9.23 -8.32 21.70
C ASP A 409 -10.19 -8.96 20.66
N ASP A 410 -10.19 -10.28 20.57
CA ASP A 410 -11.02 -11.03 19.62
C ASP A 410 -12.54 -10.85 19.81
N ALA A 411 -12.95 -10.32 20.97
CA ALA A 411 -14.35 -10.08 21.30
C ALA A 411 -14.85 -8.71 20.81
N HIS A 412 -13.97 -7.82 20.36
CA HIS A 412 -14.32 -6.49 19.86
C HIS A 412 -13.95 -6.30 18.40
N GLU A 413 -14.86 -5.70 17.63
CA GLU A 413 -14.59 -5.31 16.26
C GLU A 413 -14.11 -3.85 16.20
N ILE A 414 -12.91 -3.64 15.67
CA ILE A 414 -12.41 -2.31 15.36
C ILE A 414 -13.23 -1.77 14.19
N SER A 415 -14.14 -0.84 14.48
CA SER A 415 -14.93 -0.20 13.43
C SER A 415 -14.03 0.69 12.58
N VAL A 416 -14.00 0.43 11.26
CA VAL A 416 -13.19 1.19 10.29
C VAL A 416 -14.10 1.94 9.32
N VAL A 417 -13.84 3.22 9.10
CA VAL A 417 -14.65 4.05 8.19
C VAL A 417 -13.77 4.80 7.19
N ASN A 418 -13.94 4.47 5.91
CA ASN A 418 -13.27 5.19 4.83
C ASN A 418 -13.93 6.57 4.60
N LEU A 419 -13.12 7.63 4.68
CA LEU A 419 -13.54 9.00 4.50
C LEU A 419 -13.33 9.44 3.06
N TYR A 420 -14.40 9.40 2.27
CA TYR A 420 -14.40 9.89 0.90
C TYR A 420 -14.85 11.36 0.80
N ALA A 421 -14.32 12.04 -0.21
CA ALA A 421 -14.70 13.41 -0.54
C ALA A 421 -16.12 13.44 -1.13
N LYS A 422 -17.06 14.06 -0.42
CA LYS A 422 -18.42 14.36 -0.93
C LYS A 422 -18.51 15.86 -1.25
N GLY A 423 -17.98 16.24 -2.41
CA GLY A 423 -17.95 17.64 -2.88
C GLY A 423 -16.95 18.52 -2.11
N SER A 424 -16.17 19.33 -2.82
CA SER A 424 -15.15 20.20 -2.21
C SER A 424 -15.78 21.48 -1.65
N ARG A 425 -16.32 21.42 -0.42
CA ARG A 425 -16.52 22.66 0.35
C ARG A 425 -15.21 22.97 1.07
N HIS A 426 -14.62 24.12 0.75
CA HIS A 426 -13.46 24.64 1.46
C HIS A 426 -13.83 24.87 2.93
N ARG A 427 -13.07 24.27 3.84
CA ARG A 427 -13.19 24.48 5.29
C ARG A 427 -11.90 25.13 5.76
N PRO A 428 -11.89 26.27 6.46
CA PRO A 428 -10.65 26.87 6.95
C PRO A 428 -9.98 25.99 8.01
N ALA A 429 -8.65 26.08 8.14
CA ALA A 429 -7.91 25.42 9.21
C ALA A 429 -8.29 26.02 10.57
N LYS A 430 -8.30 25.21 11.63
CA LYS A 430 -8.30 25.74 13.00
C LYS A 430 -6.87 26.14 13.37
N PRO A 431 -6.67 27.25 14.10
CA PRO A 431 -5.35 27.63 14.63
C PRO A 431 -4.74 26.52 15.50
N PHE A 432 -3.42 26.51 15.62
CA PHE A 432 -2.70 25.67 16.61
C PHE A 432 -3.10 26.09 18.02
N GLU A 433 -3.02 25.17 19.00
CA GLU A 433 -3.34 25.48 20.40
C GLU A 433 -2.42 26.56 21.00
N ALA A 434 -1.22 26.76 20.44
CA ALA A 434 -0.36 27.90 20.77
C ALA A 434 -0.99 29.27 20.43
N ALA A 435 -1.92 29.33 19.46
CA ALA A 435 -2.69 30.53 19.19
C ALA A 435 -3.74 30.79 20.29
N ASP A 436 -4.26 29.77 20.97
CA ASP A 436 -5.10 29.98 22.17
C ASP A 436 -4.26 30.52 23.33
N GLU A 437 -2.97 30.14 23.44
CA GLU A 437 -2.03 30.82 24.33
C GLU A 437 -1.74 32.26 23.90
N PHE A 438 -1.58 32.53 22.61
CA PHE A 438 -1.41 33.89 22.09
C PHE A 438 -2.65 34.76 22.32
N VAL A 439 -3.86 34.20 22.17
CA VAL A 439 -5.14 34.83 22.49
C VAL A 439 -5.30 35.03 24.00
N LYS A 440 -4.81 34.10 24.83
CA LYS A 440 -4.67 34.30 26.29
C LYS A 440 -3.66 35.41 26.62
N LEU A 441 -2.57 35.54 25.86
CA LEU A 441 -1.60 36.64 25.97
C LEU A 441 -2.20 37.98 25.53
N LEU A 442 -3.26 37.95 24.72
CA LEU A 442 -4.07 39.11 24.36
C LEU A 442 -5.26 39.33 25.32
N THR A 443 -5.34 38.63 26.45
CA THR A 443 -6.33 38.97 27.49
C THR A 443 -5.93 40.24 28.25
N GLY A 444 -6.94 40.96 28.75
CA GLY A 444 -6.87 42.40 29.06
C GLY A 444 -5.82 42.88 30.08
N GLN A 445 -5.10 42.01 30.78
CA GLN A 445 -3.97 42.41 31.63
C GLN A 445 -2.67 42.65 30.83
N HIS A 446 -2.42 41.89 29.76
CA HIS A 446 -1.20 41.98 28.95
C HIS A 446 -1.34 43.04 27.84
N ILE A 447 -2.53 43.23 27.25
CA ILE A 447 -2.80 44.30 26.26
C ILE A 447 -2.52 45.70 26.82
N ARG A 448 -2.69 45.92 28.12
CA ARG A 448 -2.38 47.22 28.76
C ARG A 448 -0.90 47.58 28.72
N GLN A 449 0.00 46.60 28.58
CA GLN A 449 1.44 46.84 28.42
C GLN A 449 1.80 47.30 27.00
N PHE A 450 0.91 47.11 26.02
CA PHE A 450 1.12 47.45 24.61
C PHE A 450 0.32 48.68 24.15
N SER A 451 -0.26 49.47 25.07
CA SER A 451 -1.03 50.65 24.68
C SER A 451 -0.13 51.70 24.02
N GLY A 452 -0.38 52.01 22.75
CA GLY A 452 0.27 53.10 22.02
C GLY A 452 1.26 52.69 20.93
N GLN A 453 1.44 51.39 20.64
CA GLN A 453 2.24 50.94 19.50
C GLN A 453 1.42 50.10 18.50
N PRO A 454 1.51 50.36 17.19
CA PRO A 454 0.83 49.55 16.18
C PRO A 454 1.54 48.20 16.02
N LEU A 455 0.90 47.14 16.50
CA LEU A 455 1.31 45.75 16.32
C LEU A 455 0.50 45.12 15.18
N THR A 456 0.93 45.38 13.94
CA THR A 456 0.62 44.61 12.72
C THR A 456 -0.83 44.65 12.19
N LEU A 457 -1.00 44.93 10.90
CA LEU A 457 -2.26 44.76 10.16
C LEU A 457 -2.33 43.31 9.64
N LEU A 458 -3.33 42.53 10.06
CA LEU A 458 -3.62 41.20 9.53
C LEU A 458 -4.77 41.26 8.50
N PRO A 459 -4.76 40.43 7.44
CA PRO A 459 -5.71 40.53 6.31
C PRO A 459 -7.04 39.79 6.55
N PHE A 460 -7.50 39.64 7.79
CA PHE A 460 -8.77 38.99 8.12
C PHE A 460 -9.41 39.59 9.38
N ASP A 461 -10.74 39.61 9.41
CA ASP A 461 -11.53 40.07 10.56
C ASP A 461 -11.62 38.98 11.63
N ILE A 462 -11.25 39.31 12.87
CA ILE A 462 -11.44 38.46 14.04
C ILE A 462 -12.72 38.89 14.73
N ASP A 463 -13.74 38.03 14.67
CA ASP A 463 -15.01 38.23 15.36
C ASP A 463 -14.96 37.53 16.73
N ILE A 464 -14.94 38.30 17.82
CA ILE A 464 -14.93 37.78 19.19
C ILE A 464 -16.38 37.78 19.70
N LYS A 465 -16.95 36.59 19.97
CA LYS A 465 -18.26 36.43 20.61
C LYS A 465 -18.17 36.42 22.12
#